data_AF-A0A356T7T4-F1
#
_entry.id   AF-A0A356T7T4-F1
#
_cell.length_a   1.000
_cell.length_b   1.000
_cell.length_c   1.000
_cell.angle_alpha   90.00
_cell.angle_beta   90.00
_cell.angle_gamma   90.00
#
_symmetry.space_group_name_H-M   'P 1'
#
loop_
_entity.id
_entity.type
_entity.pdbx_description
1 polymer ?
#
loop_
_entity_poly.entity_id
_entity_poly.type
_entity_poly.pdbx_seq_one_letter_code
_entity_poly.pdbx_strand_id
1 'polypeptide(L)'
;MADCVVDALGDTNVACSTNSTCDVTTAGDNADLDCGMGSMCAFEAMGADNTINCDSGATCTVTSGRDGDVLCSDATCTVTVADEGDVECEMGATCTVTCEADCTVLCRDTSMCMVQCPGETEPSPTEGEHTCVAG
;
A
#
# COMPACT_ATOMS: atom_id res chain seq x y z
N MET A 1 8.50 -21.07 6.46
CA MET A 1 7.76 -19.81 6.26
C MET A 1 6.82 -19.74 7.43
N ALA A 2 7.04 -18.80 8.34
CA ALA A 2 6.07 -18.53 9.38
C ALA A 2 4.96 -17.70 8.72
N ASP A 3 3.72 -18.12 8.96
CA ASP A 3 2.52 -17.43 8.55
C ASP A 3 2.02 -16.66 9.78
N CYS A 4 1.77 -15.37 9.64
CA CYS A 4 1.29 -14.52 10.72
C CYS A 4 -0.05 -13.94 10.29
N VAL A 5 -1.12 -14.40 10.93
CA VAL A 5 -2.47 -13.84 10.77
C VAL A 5 -2.78 -12.96 11.97
N VAL A 6 -2.96 -11.66 11.75
CA VAL A 6 -3.34 -10.70 12.79
C VAL A 6 -4.68 -10.09 12.45
N ASP A 7 -5.65 -10.29 13.35
CA ASP A 7 -6.93 -9.58 13.35
C ASP A 7 -6.89 -8.61 14.54
N ALA A 8 -6.83 -7.31 14.24
CA ALA A 8 -6.71 -6.28 15.25
C ALA A 8 -7.78 -5.21 15.12
N LEU A 9 -8.22 -4.71 16.29
CA LEU A 9 -9.26 -3.69 16.41
C LEU A 9 -8.65 -2.49 17.14
N GLY A 10 -8.39 -1.40 16.41
CA GLY A 10 -7.78 -0.15 16.89
C GLY A 10 -6.31 0.01 16.48
N ASP A 11 -5.62 0.99 17.09
CA ASP A 11 -4.20 1.29 16.89
C ASP A 11 -3.36 0.01 17.04
N THR A 12 -2.82 -0.48 15.93
CA THR A 12 -2.12 -1.76 15.88
C THR A 12 -0.82 -1.60 15.13
N ASN A 13 0.29 -1.96 15.79
CA ASN A 13 1.57 -2.09 15.11
C ASN A 13 1.84 -3.57 14.81
N VAL A 14 1.95 -3.91 13.53
CA VAL A 14 2.31 -5.25 13.06
C VAL A 14 3.58 -5.17 12.22
N ALA A 15 4.65 -5.82 12.69
CA ALA A 15 5.87 -5.99 11.93
C ALA A 15 6.02 -7.45 11.49
N CYS A 16 5.85 -7.69 10.20
CA CYS A 16 6.03 -9.00 9.60
C CYS A 16 7.51 -9.39 9.56
N SER A 17 7.82 -10.63 9.93
CA SER A 17 9.20 -11.13 9.94
C SER A 17 9.79 -11.17 8.54
N THR A 18 11.12 -11.08 8.40
CA THR A 18 11.76 -11.17 7.08
C THR A 18 11.57 -12.54 6.42
N ASN A 19 11.48 -12.58 5.08
CA ASN A 19 11.27 -13.78 4.28
C ASN A 19 10.09 -14.65 4.77
N SER A 20 9.00 -13.99 5.17
CA SER A 20 7.80 -14.64 5.71
C SER A 20 6.58 -14.41 4.82
N THR A 21 5.46 -15.05 5.18
CA THR A 21 4.14 -14.70 4.66
C THR A 21 3.34 -14.10 5.81
N CYS A 22 2.62 -13.02 5.55
CA CYS A 22 1.97 -12.25 6.60
C CYS A 22 0.66 -11.67 6.09
N ASP A 23 -0.45 -12.12 6.68
CA ASP A 23 -1.78 -11.67 6.32
C ASP A 23 -2.35 -10.88 7.51
N VAL A 24 -2.59 -9.58 7.33
CA VAL A 24 -3.12 -8.71 8.39
C VAL A 24 -4.41 -8.11 7.94
N THR A 25 -5.46 -8.29 8.73
CA THR A 25 -6.71 -7.56 8.58
C THR A 25 -6.91 -6.69 9.81
N THR A 26 -7.11 -5.40 9.62
CA THR A 26 -7.46 -4.47 10.69
C THR A 26 -8.58 -3.57 10.23
N ALA A 27 -9.55 -3.37 11.12
CA ALA A 27 -10.62 -2.39 10.96
C ALA A 27 -10.42 -1.17 11.88
N GLY A 28 -9.30 -1.13 12.61
CA GLY A 28 -8.91 0.02 13.41
C GLY A 28 -8.33 1.14 12.58
N ASP A 29 -8.44 2.35 13.12
CA ASP A 29 -7.71 3.51 12.62
C ASP A 29 -6.26 3.48 13.17
N ASN A 30 -5.35 4.22 12.55
CA ASN A 30 -3.98 4.41 13.02
C ASN A 30 -3.16 3.11 13.21
N ALA A 31 -3.31 2.15 12.30
CA ALA A 31 -2.46 0.98 12.25
C ALA A 31 -1.12 1.28 11.55
N ASP A 32 -0.03 0.74 12.09
CA ASP A 32 1.31 0.72 11.51
C ASP A 32 1.62 -0.70 11.03
N LEU A 33 1.70 -0.93 9.73
CA LEU A 33 1.91 -2.25 9.13
C LEU A 33 3.23 -2.30 8.35
N ASP A 34 4.22 -3.01 8.88
CA ASP A 34 5.53 -3.16 8.25
C ASP A 34 5.69 -4.54 7.62
N CYS A 35 5.83 -4.58 6.30
CA CYS A 35 6.20 -5.80 5.58
C CYS A 35 7.72 -5.96 5.52
N GLY A 36 8.26 -6.85 6.35
CA GLY A 36 9.69 -7.09 6.42
C GLY A 36 10.32 -7.57 5.10
N MET A 37 11.60 -7.26 4.92
CA MET A 37 12.43 -7.61 3.74
C MET A 37 12.16 -9.01 3.17
N GLY A 38 11.94 -9.06 1.85
CA GLY A 38 11.75 -10.30 1.09
C GLY A 38 10.48 -11.09 1.44
N SER A 39 9.56 -10.49 2.19
CA SER A 39 8.31 -11.14 2.60
C SER A 39 7.20 -10.95 1.59
N MET A 40 6.16 -11.78 1.72
CA MET A 40 4.90 -11.62 1.00
C MET A 40 3.84 -11.20 2.02
N CYS A 41 3.32 -9.98 1.89
CA CYS A 41 2.33 -9.46 2.82
C CYS A 41 1.01 -9.14 2.12
N ALA A 42 -0.09 -9.56 2.72
CA ALA A 42 -1.43 -9.11 2.36
C ALA A 42 -1.98 -8.29 3.52
N PHE A 43 -2.20 -6.99 3.29
CA PHE A 43 -2.72 -6.07 4.31
C PHE A 43 -4.09 -5.54 3.89
N GLU A 44 -5.09 -5.76 4.73
CA GLU A 44 -6.43 -5.21 4.63
C GLU A 44 -6.66 -4.27 5.82
N ALA A 45 -6.30 -3.01 5.68
CA ALA A 45 -6.37 -1.99 6.71
C ALA A 45 -7.51 -1.01 6.42
N MET A 46 -8.74 -1.42 6.74
CA MET A 46 -9.98 -0.74 6.29
C MET A 46 -10.37 0.48 7.14
N GLY A 47 -9.71 0.70 8.29
CA GLY A 47 -9.86 1.93 9.07
C GLY A 47 -9.16 3.11 8.41
N ALA A 48 -9.18 4.26 9.08
CA ALA A 48 -8.54 5.49 8.60
C ALA A 48 -7.11 5.66 9.11
N ASP A 49 -6.34 6.55 8.49
CA ASP A 49 -5.05 7.03 8.99
C ASP A 49 -4.01 5.90 9.19
N ASN A 50 -4.06 4.87 8.35
CA ASN A 50 -3.16 3.72 8.43
C ASN A 50 -1.86 3.99 7.69
N THR A 51 -0.73 3.62 8.29
CA THR A 51 0.58 3.67 7.65
C THR A 51 1.05 2.27 7.30
N ILE A 52 1.43 2.06 6.04
CA ILE A 52 1.79 0.75 5.50
C ILE A 52 3.12 0.85 4.78
N ASN A 53 4.13 0.11 5.26
CA ASN A 53 5.47 0.13 4.71
C ASN A 53 5.82 -1.22 4.06
N CYS A 54 6.25 -1.16 2.80
CA CYS A 54 6.63 -2.30 1.99
C CYS A 54 8.02 -2.09 1.42
N ASP A 55 9.01 -2.77 2.00
CA ASP A 55 10.41 -2.46 1.77
C ASP A 55 11.25 -3.65 1.31
N SER A 56 12.36 -3.34 0.64
CA SER A 56 13.51 -4.23 0.49
C SER A 56 13.17 -5.60 -0.13
N GLY A 57 12.66 -5.57 -1.35
CA GLY A 57 12.29 -6.75 -2.13
C GLY A 57 11.03 -7.46 -1.64
N ALA A 58 10.27 -6.86 -0.72
CA ALA A 58 8.96 -7.37 -0.33
C ALA A 58 7.97 -7.36 -1.51
N THR A 59 7.00 -8.27 -1.46
CA THR A 59 5.82 -8.26 -2.32
C THR A 59 4.60 -7.99 -1.47
N CYS A 60 3.92 -6.87 -1.73
CA CYS A 60 2.77 -6.43 -0.96
C CYS A 60 1.49 -6.38 -1.80
N THR A 61 0.41 -6.89 -1.22
CA THR A 61 -0.97 -6.62 -1.66
C THR A 61 -1.64 -5.84 -0.55
N VAL A 62 -2.04 -4.60 -0.83
CA VAL A 62 -2.54 -3.66 0.17
C VAL A 62 -3.93 -3.18 -0.23
N THR A 63 -4.87 -3.23 0.71
CA THR A 63 -6.12 -2.47 0.67
C THR A 63 -6.11 -1.56 1.89
N SER A 64 -6.07 -0.25 1.65
CA SER A 64 -6.07 0.77 2.69
C SER A 64 -7.37 1.56 2.66
N GLY A 65 -7.91 1.85 3.84
CA GLY A 65 -9.05 2.73 4.03
C GLY A 65 -8.71 4.19 3.76
N ARG A 66 -9.55 5.08 4.29
CA ARG A 66 -9.45 6.53 4.05
C ARG A 66 -8.19 7.09 4.71
N ASP A 67 -7.61 8.16 4.14
CA ASP A 67 -6.43 8.83 4.70
C ASP A 67 -5.24 7.85 4.92
N GLY A 68 -5.16 6.81 4.09
CA GLY A 68 -4.14 5.76 4.23
C GLY A 68 -2.84 6.12 3.53
N ASP A 69 -1.73 6.01 4.24
CA ASP A 69 -0.37 6.22 3.73
C ASP A 69 0.29 4.88 3.37
N VAL A 70 0.68 4.70 2.12
CA VAL A 70 1.37 3.48 1.65
C VAL A 70 2.72 3.83 1.05
N LEU A 71 3.80 3.35 1.66
CA LEU A 71 5.16 3.47 1.15
C LEU A 71 5.64 2.15 0.54
N CYS A 72 6.12 2.23 -0.70
CA CYS A 72 6.72 1.12 -1.43
C CYS A 72 8.14 1.51 -1.84
N SER A 73 9.14 0.92 -1.17
CA SER A 73 10.55 1.23 -1.37
C SER A 73 11.33 -0.03 -1.77
N ASP A 74 11.87 -0.06 -3.00
CA ASP A 74 12.54 -1.25 -3.57
C ASP A 74 11.66 -2.52 -3.46
N ALA A 75 10.34 -2.36 -3.60
CA ALA A 75 9.35 -3.43 -3.40
C ALA A 75 8.43 -3.60 -4.61
N THR A 76 7.70 -4.71 -4.67
CA THR A 76 6.60 -4.91 -5.62
C THR A 76 5.28 -4.75 -4.89
N CYS A 77 4.50 -3.75 -5.26
CA CYS A 77 3.26 -3.40 -4.58
C CYS A 77 2.06 -3.42 -5.52
N THR A 78 0.98 -4.06 -5.06
CA THR A 78 -0.37 -3.89 -5.61
C THR A 78 -1.21 -3.22 -4.53
N VAL A 79 -1.64 -2.00 -4.77
CA VAL A 79 -2.27 -1.14 -3.76
C VAL A 79 -3.64 -0.70 -4.23
N THR A 80 -4.64 -0.85 -3.36
CA THR A 80 -5.93 -0.20 -3.48
C THR A 80 -6.07 0.75 -2.30
N VAL A 81 -6.32 2.04 -2.57
CA VAL A 81 -6.56 3.04 -1.54
C VAL A 81 -7.95 3.64 -1.69
N ALA A 82 -8.60 3.88 -0.56
CA ALA A 82 -9.84 4.65 -0.52
C ALA A 82 -9.54 6.16 -0.63
N ASP A 83 -10.53 6.97 -0.22
CA ASP A 83 -10.49 8.42 -0.29
C ASP A 83 -9.32 9.03 0.49
N GLU A 84 -8.76 10.12 -0.02
CA GLU A 84 -7.65 10.86 0.58
C GLU A 84 -6.40 9.99 0.84
N GLY A 85 -6.26 8.87 0.15
CA GLY A 85 -5.10 7.98 0.28
C GLY A 85 -3.85 8.52 -0.43
N ASP A 86 -2.69 8.31 0.17
CA ASP A 86 -1.38 8.70 -0.35
C ASP A 86 -0.51 7.46 -0.60
N VAL A 87 0.02 7.32 -1.81
CA VAL A 87 0.90 6.20 -2.19
C VAL A 87 2.22 6.73 -2.70
N GLU A 88 3.31 6.35 -2.04
CA GLU A 88 4.67 6.73 -2.42
C GLU A 88 5.45 5.50 -2.93
N CYS A 89 5.96 5.62 -4.15
CA CYS A 89 6.75 4.59 -4.82
C CYS A 89 8.14 5.12 -5.12
N GLU A 90 9.15 4.47 -4.56
CA GLU A 90 10.53 4.94 -4.63
C GLU A 90 11.56 3.80 -4.69
N MET A 91 12.83 4.17 -4.81
CA MET A 91 13.97 3.24 -4.83
C MET A 91 13.82 2.08 -5.84
N GLY A 92 13.26 2.35 -7.03
CA GLY A 92 13.05 1.33 -8.06
C GLY A 92 11.86 0.39 -7.81
N ALA A 93 10.96 0.73 -6.88
CA ALA A 93 9.75 -0.03 -6.63
C ALA A 93 8.88 -0.19 -7.90
N THR A 94 8.15 -1.29 -7.96
CA THR A 94 7.12 -1.54 -8.98
C THR A 94 5.75 -1.46 -8.32
N CYS A 95 4.97 -0.46 -8.67
CA CYS A 95 3.68 -0.17 -8.08
C CYS A 95 2.55 -0.28 -9.10
N THR A 96 1.50 -1.01 -8.74
CA THR A 96 0.19 -0.93 -9.39
C THR A 96 -0.79 -0.38 -8.36
N VAL A 97 -1.32 0.82 -8.61
CA VAL A 97 -2.16 1.56 -7.67
C VAL A 97 -3.56 1.74 -8.26
N THR A 98 -4.58 1.38 -7.50
CA THR A 98 -5.98 1.66 -7.79
C THR A 98 -6.51 2.63 -6.75
N CYS A 99 -6.99 3.78 -7.20
CA CYS A 99 -7.64 4.74 -6.33
C CYS A 99 -9.15 4.60 -6.48
N GLU A 100 -9.84 4.32 -5.37
CA GLU A 100 -11.31 4.19 -5.37
C GLU A 100 -12.02 5.55 -5.32
N ALA A 101 -11.35 6.58 -4.79
CA ALA A 101 -11.82 7.95 -4.73
C ALA A 101 -10.64 8.94 -4.92
N ASP A 102 -10.63 10.09 -4.23
CA ASP A 102 -9.52 11.05 -4.32
C ASP A 102 -8.25 10.41 -3.74
N CYS A 103 -7.11 10.53 -4.42
CA CYS A 103 -5.84 10.00 -3.94
C CYS A 103 -4.67 10.76 -4.56
N THR A 104 -3.50 10.65 -3.93
CA THR A 104 -2.22 11.07 -4.53
C THR A 104 -1.28 9.89 -4.67
N VAL A 105 -0.63 9.79 -5.82
CA VAL A 105 0.43 8.82 -6.08
C VAL A 105 1.70 9.57 -6.45
N LEU A 106 2.77 9.34 -5.72
CA LEU A 106 4.09 9.90 -5.97
C LEU A 106 5.06 8.82 -6.44
N CYS A 107 5.53 8.95 -7.67
CA CYS A 107 6.43 8.00 -8.32
C CYS A 107 7.79 8.63 -8.59
N ARG A 108 8.82 8.19 -7.86
CA ARG A 108 10.16 8.76 -7.91
C ARG A 108 11.27 7.71 -7.90
N ASP A 109 12.51 8.16 -8.00
CA ASP A 109 13.70 7.31 -7.83
C ASP A 109 13.68 6.04 -8.68
N THR A 110 13.36 6.20 -9.98
CA THR A 110 13.27 5.12 -10.98
C THR A 110 12.17 4.08 -10.74
N SER A 111 11.22 4.35 -9.84
CA SER A 111 10.04 3.51 -9.65
C SER A 111 9.22 3.39 -10.92
N MET A 112 8.60 2.23 -11.13
CA MET A 112 7.62 2.02 -12.20
C MET A 112 6.22 2.02 -11.59
N CYS A 113 5.39 2.99 -11.97
CA CYS A 113 4.03 3.11 -11.48
C CYS A 113 3.00 2.93 -12.59
N MET A 114 1.99 2.14 -12.29
CA MET A 114 0.76 2.00 -13.06
C MET A 114 -0.39 2.46 -12.16
N VAL A 115 -1.09 3.53 -12.52
CA VAL A 115 -2.15 4.13 -11.70
C VAL A 115 -3.49 4.03 -12.43
N GLN A 116 -4.54 3.61 -11.72
CA GLN A 116 -5.92 3.61 -12.18
C GLN A 116 -6.75 4.53 -11.27
N CYS A 117 -7.23 5.63 -11.83
CA CYS A 117 -8.11 6.57 -11.14
C CYS A 117 -9.59 6.14 -11.20
N PRO A 118 -10.47 6.74 -10.35
CA PRO A 118 -11.89 6.46 -10.36
C PRO A 118 -12.53 6.64 -11.75
N GLY A 119 -13.27 5.64 -12.20
CA GLY A 119 -13.94 5.65 -13.51
C GLY A 119 -13.07 5.23 -14.70
N GLU A 120 -11.76 5.03 -14.50
CA GLU A 120 -10.90 4.39 -15.50
C GLU A 120 -11.08 2.88 -15.49
N THR A 121 -10.88 2.25 -16.65
CA THR A 121 -11.05 0.80 -16.82
C THR A 121 -9.74 0.03 -16.80
N GLU A 122 -8.61 0.71 -17.00
CA GLU A 122 -7.28 0.11 -17.01
C GLU A 122 -6.27 1.12 -16.42
N PRO A 123 -5.24 0.65 -15.70
CA PRO A 123 -4.19 1.50 -15.19
C PRO A 123 -3.29 2.03 -16.31
N SER A 124 -2.76 3.24 -16.12
CA SER A 124 -1.83 3.90 -17.05
C SER A 124 -0.47 4.18 -16.38
N PRO A 125 0.63 4.19 -17.15
CA PRO A 125 1.95 4.50 -16.62
C PRO A 125 2.03 5.97 -16.19
N THR A 126 2.63 6.21 -15.02
CA THR A 126 2.70 7.52 -14.39
C THR A 126 4.13 7.82 -13.90
N GLU A 127 4.56 9.08 -14.02
CA GLU A 127 5.82 9.59 -13.51
C GLU A 127 5.57 10.83 -12.65
N GLY A 128 6.36 11.02 -11.58
CA GLY A 128 6.20 12.15 -10.68
C GLY A 128 4.95 12.06 -9.81
N GLU A 129 4.37 13.20 -9.48
CA GLU A 129 3.14 13.29 -8.69
C GLU A 129 1.91 13.20 -9.59
N HIS A 130 0.91 12.43 -9.17
CA HIS A 130 -0.35 12.26 -9.85
C HIS A 130 -1.50 12.22 -8.85
N THR A 131 -2.53 13.02 -9.10
CA THR A 131 -3.70 13.11 -8.22
C THR A 131 -4.92 12.62 -8.97
N CYS A 132 -5.60 11.62 -8.42
CA CYS A 132 -6.91 11.18 -8.87
C CYS A 132 -7.99 12.00 -8.16
N VAL A 133 -9.07 12.34 -8.86
CA VAL A 133 -10.22 13.04 -8.29
C VAL A 133 -11.51 12.35 -8.73
N ALA A 134 -12.36 11.99 -7.78
CA ALA A 134 -13.70 11.49 -8.02
C ALA A 134 -14.63 12.65 -8.46
N GLY A 135 -15.28 12.48 -9.61
CA GLY A 135 -16.19 13.48 -10.21
C GLY A 135 -17.60 13.50 -9.65
#